data_AF-R7LNJ0-F1
#
_entry.id   AF-R7LNJ0-F1
#
_cell.length_a   1.000
_cell.length_b   1.000
_cell.length_c   1.000
_cell.angle_alpha   90.00
_cell.angle_beta   90.00
_cell.angle_gamma   90.00
#
_symmetry.space_group_name_H-M   'P 1'
#
loop_
_entity.id
_entity.type
_entity.pdbx_description
1 polymer ?
#
loop_
_entity_poly.entity_id
_entity_poly.type
_entity_poly.pdbx_seq_one_letter_code
_entity_poly.pdbx_strand_id
1 'polypeptide(L)'
;MNNFREVNEDILKEWLMFREDDLASLTCDEDRKHFVYFDEISANILRNVPKENKKYVQKQLSKLDENFMDYIFYWNEKYYRNGFCDSIELIIGCIDK
;
A
#
# COMPACT_ATOMS: atom_id res chain seq x y z
N MET A 1 12.37 8.18 23.16
CA MET A 1 11.12 8.48 22.42
C MET A 1 11.20 7.68 21.14
N ASN A 2 10.20 6.87 20.82
CA ASN A 2 10.21 6.13 19.56
C ASN A 2 10.19 7.13 18.40
N ASN A 3 10.96 6.85 17.35
CA ASN A 3 10.96 7.67 16.15
C ASN A 3 9.71 7.33 15.32
N PHE A 4 8.70 8.20 15.37
CA PHE A 4 7.44 7.99 14.63
C PHE A 4 7.59 8.04 13.11
N ARG A 5 8.75 8.52 12.60
CA ARG A 5 9.05 8.52 11.15
C ARG A 5 9.43 7.14 10.61
N GLU A 6 9.84 6.22 11.48
CA GLU A 6 10.18 4.86 11.11
C GLU A 6 8.94 3.97 11.09
N VAL A 7 8.91 3.02 10.15
CA VAL A 7 7.87 1.99 10.07
C VAL A 7 8.14 0.97 11.18
N ASN A 8 7.29 0.97 12.21
CA ASN A 8 7.45 0.18 13.43
C ASN A 8 6.08 -0.31 13.95
N GLU A 9 6.09 -1.33 14.79
CA GLU A 9 4.90 -1.77 15.53
C GLU A 9 4.58 -0.78 16.64
N ASP A 10 3.74 0.20 16.34
CA ASP A 10 3.34 1.28 17.24
C ASP A 10 1.88 1.73 17.00
N ILE A 11 1.44 2.71 17.78
CA ILE A 11 0.07 3.25 17.69
C ILE A 11 -0.26 3.86 16.33
N LEU A 12 0.72 4.37 15.57
CA LEU A 12 0.47 4.87 14.21
C LEU A 12 0.19 3.72 13.26
N LYS A 13 0.85 2.57 13.44
CA LYS A 13 0.56 1.36 12.66
C LYS A 13 -0.86 0.86 12.90
N GLU A 14 -1.26 0.74 14.17
CA GLU A 14 -2.63 0.35 14.53
C GLU A 14 -3.67 1.32 13.94
N TRP A 15 -3.41 2.62 14.01
CA TRP A 15 -4.29 3.64 13.45
C TRP A 15 -4.38 3.55 11.92
N LEU A 16 -3.26 3.33 11.23
CA LEU A 16 -3.24 3.17 9.78
C LEU A 16 -3.98 1.90 9.33
N MET A 17 -3.80 0.77 10.03
CA MET A 17 -4.55 -0.46 9.75
C MET A 17 -6.07 -0.27 9.91
N PHE A 18 -6.50 0.39 11.00
CA PHE A 18 -7.91 0.72 11.19
C PHE A 18 -8.48 1.58 10.05
N ARG A 19 -7.69 2.54 9.56
CA ARG A 19 -8.09 3.43 8.45
C ARG A 19 -8.05 2.74 7.09
N GLU A 20 -7.15 1.80 6.90
CA GLU A 20 -7.04 1.01 5.68
C GLU A 20 -8.32 0.19 5.45
N ASP A 21 -8.85 -0.46 6.49
CA ASP A 21 -10.11 -1.20 6.41
C ASP A 21 -11.28 -0.31 5.93
N ASP A 22 -11.34 0.93 6.42
CA ASP A 22 -12.34 1.91 5.99
C ASP A 22 -12.10 2.38 4.54
N LEU A 23 -10.85 2.62 4.14
CA LEU A 23 -10.48 3.17 2.82
C LEU A 23 -10.53 2.13 1.70
N ALA A 24 -10.23 0.86 2.00
CA ALA A 24 -10.21 -0.24 1.04
C ALA A 24 -11.62 -0.64 0.54
N SER A 25 -12.67 -0.03 1.08
CA SER A 25 -14.06 -0.33 0.78
C SER A 25 -14.52 0.06 -0.64
N LEU A 26 -13.66 0.67 -1.50
CA LEU A 26 -13.92 1.03 -2.91
C LEU A 26 -15.30 1.68 -3.09
N THR A 27 -15.62 2.64 -2.21
CA THR A 27 -16.97 3.17 -2.03
C THR A 27 -17.47 4.01 -3.19
N CYS A 28 -16.58 4.47 -4.07
CA CYS A 28 -16.96 5.23 -5.25
C CYS A 28 -16.32 4.73 -6.55
N ASP A 29 -16.89 5.16 -7.68
CA ASP A 29 -16.45 4.76 -9.02
C ASP A 29 -15.03 5.25 -9.34
N GLU A 30 -14.58 6.33 -8.72
CA GLU A 30 -13.22 6.84 -8.91
C GLU A 30 -12.20 5.91 -8.26
N ASP A 31 -12.45 5.44 -7.03
CA ASP A 31 -11.56 4.50 -6.33
C ASP A 31 -11.33 3.23 -7.15
N ARG A 32 -12.37 2.75 -7.83
CA ARG A 32 -12.28 1.59 -8.73
C ARG A 32 -11.31 1.83 -9.89
N LYS A 33 -11.26 3.04 -10.46
CA LYS A 33 -10.34 3.34 -11.58
C LYS A 33 -8.87 3.26 -11.17
N HIS A 34 -8.57 3.51 -9.91
CA HIS A 34 -7.22 3.46 -9.35
C HIS A 34 -6.91 2.12 -8.67
N PHE A 35 -7.85 1.17 -8.69
CA PHE A 35 -7.63 -0.17 -8.16
C PHE A 35 -6.66 -0.97 -9.03
N VAL A 36 -5.85 -1.79 -8.38
CA VAL A 36 -4.90 -2.67 -9.06
C VAL A 36 -5.63 -3.96 -9.41
N TYR A 37 -6.08 -4.08 -10.67
CA TYR A 37 -6.79 -5.26 -11.18
C TYR A 37 -5.85 -6.45 -11.46
N PHE A 38 -5.01 -6.82 -10.49
CA PHE A 38 -3.95 -7.81 -10.66
C PHE A 38 -4.48 -9.17 -11.15
N ASP A 39 -5.58 -9.64 -10.56
CA ASP A 39 -6.19 -10.92 -10.90
C ASP A 39 -6.70 -10.96 -12.34
N GLU A 40 -7.38 -9.90 -12.79
CA GLU A 40 -7.91 -9.81 -14.15
C GLU A 40 -6.77 -9.78 -15.19
N ILE A 41 -5.75 -8.95 -14.92
CA ILE A 41 -4.57 -8.83 -15.78
C ILE A 41 -3.83 -10.17 -15.83
N SER A 42 -3.63 -10.82 -14.68
CA SER A 42 -2.98 -12.13 -14.58
C SER A 42 -3.74 -13.20 -15.35
N ALA A 43 -5.08 -13.24 -15.24
CA ALA A 43 -5.91 -14.17 -15.99
C ALA A 43 -5.78 -13.97 -17.51
N ASN A 44 -5.78 -12.71 -17.96
CA ASN A 44 -5.62 -12.35 -19.37
C ASN A 44 -4.23 -12.75 -19.90
N ILE A 45 -3.17 -12.55 -19.14
CA ILE A 45 -1.82 -12.99 -19.47
C ILE A 45 -1.80 -14.53 -19.59
N LEU A 46 -2.24 -15.23 -18.55
CA LEU A 46 -2.19 -16.69 -18.48
C LEU A 46 -3.06 -17.39 -19.54
N ARG A 47 -4.11 -16.74 -20.05
CA ARG A 47 -4.91 -17.25 -21.17
C ARG A 47 -4.10 -17.37 -22.48
N ASN A 48 -3.11 -16.50 -22.66
CA ASN A 48 -2.29 -16.41 -23.87
C ASN A 48 -0.93 -17.12 -23.74
N VAL A 49 -0.65 -17.76 -22.60
CA VAL A 49 0.58 -18.50 -22.34
C VAL A 49 0.39 -19.99 -22.66
N PRO A 50 1.31 -20.64 -23.42
CA PRO A 50 1.30 -22.08 -23.65
C PRO A 50 1.25 -22.87 -22.33
N LYS A 51 0.59 -24.03 -22.35
CA LYS A 51 0.34 -24.83 -21.13
C LYS A 51 1.64 -25.19 -20.38
N GLU A 52 2.71 -25.42 -21.13
CA GLU A 52 4.04 -25.79 -20.64
C GLU A 52 4.65 -24.68 -19.77
N ASN A 53 4.41 -23.42 -20.15
CA ASN A 53 4.97 -22.24 -19.48
C ASN A 53 4.04 -21.63 -18.44
N LYS A 54 2.75 -22.02 -18.43
CA LYS A 54 1.71 -21.40 -17.60
C LYS A 54 2.05 -21.42 -16.12
N LYS A 55 2.58 -22.54 -15.61
CA LYS A 55 2.99 -22.70 -14.21
C LYS A 55 4.13 -21.76 -13.82
N TYR A 56 5.10 -21.57 -14.72
CA TYR A 56 6.21 -20.64 -14.48
C TYR A 56 5.71 -19.20 -14.46
N VAL A 57 4.91 -18.80 -15.46
CA VAL A 57 4.38 -17.43 -15.54
C VAL A 57 3.50 -17.11 -14.35
N GLN A 58 2.63 -18.03 -13.92
CA GLN A 58 1.81 -17.85 -12.72
C GLN A 58 2.67 -17.60 -11.48
N LYS A 59 3.77 -18.34 -11.31
CA LYS A 59 4.70 -18.12 -10.19
C LYS A 59 5.38 -16.76 -10.25
N GLN A 60 5.72 -16.24 -11.43
CA GLN A 60 6.29 -14.89 -11.55
C GLN A 60 5.25 -13.82 -11.27
N LEU A 61 4.00 -14.01 -11.71
CA LEU A 61 2.90 -13.10 -11.40
C LEU A 61 2.67 -13.04 -9.88
N SER A 62 2.55 -14.17 -9.19
CA SER A 62 2.40 -14.15 -7.71
C SER A 62 3.54 -13.42 -7.01
N LYS A 63 4.79 -13.61 -7.45
CA LYS A 63 5.93 -12.87 -6.89
C LYS A 63 5.86 -11.37 -7.14
N LEU A 64 5.40 -10.99 -8.34
CA LEU A 64 5.23 -9.58 -8.69
C LEU A 64 4.14 -8.95 -7.83
N ASP A 65 3.02 -9.65 -7.63
CA ASP A 65 1.93 -9.21 -6.76
C ASP A 65 2.41 -9.00 -5.32
N GLU A 66 3.02 -10.03 -4.73
CA GLU A 66 3.57 -9.98 -3.37
C GLU A 66 4.56 -8.82 -3.21
N ASN A 67 5.49 -8.66 -4.15
CA ASN A 67 6.49 -7.60 -4.09
C ASN A 67 5.88 -6.20 -4.28
N PHE A 68 4.88 -6.08 -5.15
CA PHE A 68 4.21 -4.81 -5.40
C PHE A 68 3.35 -4.37 -4.21
N MET A 69 2.62 -5.30 -3.59
CA MET A 69 1.83 -5.02 -2.40
C MET A 69 2.73 -4.63 -1.22
N ASP A 70 3.83 -5.35 -0.99
CA ASP A 70 4.83 -5.01 0.04
C ASP A 70 5.41 -3.60 -0.19
N TYR A 71 5.77 -3.28 -1.44
CA TYR A 71 6.24 -1.94 -1.81
C TYR A 71 5.21 -0.86 -1.49
N ILE A 72 3.95 -1.03 -1.92
CA ILE A 72 2.89 -0.05 -1.71
C ILE A 72 2.64 0.16 -0.22
N PHE A 73 2.49 -0.91 0.56
CA PHE A 73 2.20 -0.80 1.98
C PHE A 73 3.32 -0.09 2.74
N TYR A 74 4.57 -0.49 2.51
CA TYR A 74 5.72 0.14 3.16
C TYR A 74 5.83 1.64 2.83
N TRP A 75 5.74 2.00 1.56
CA TRP A 75 5.89 3.40 1.15
C TRP A 75 4.71 4.28 1.54
N ASN A 76 3.48 3.76 1.51
CA ASN A 76 2.32 4.49 2.01
C ASN A 76 2.44 4.76 3.50
N GLU A 77 2.74 3.74 4.30
CA GLU A 77 2.94 3.92 5.74
C GLU A 77 4.05 4.92 6.03
N LYS A 78 5.20 4.81 5.34
CA LYS A 78 6.30 5.74 5.48
C LYS A 78 5.92 7.17 5.10
N TYR A 79 5.16 7.36 4.02
CA TYR A 79 4.68 8.66 3.59
C TYR A 79 3.78 9.30 4.66
N TYR A 80 2.76 8.58 5.14
CA TYR A 80 1.84 9.08 6.16
C TYR A 80 2.55 9.40 7.47
N ARG A 81 3.48 8.56 7.91
CA ARG A 81 4.27 8.79 9.12
C ARG A 81 5.09 10.07 9.03
N ASN A 82 5.79 10.29 7.92
CA ASN A 82 6.57 11.51 7.74
C ASN A 82 5.67 12.75 7.64
N GLY A 83 4.58 12.67 6.89
CA GLY A 83 3.60 13.77 6.81
C GLY A 83 2.98 14.12 8.17
N PHE A 84 2.71 13.11 9.01
CA PHE A 84 2.23 13.32 10.37
C PHE A 84 3.28 14.05 11.23
N CYS A 85 4.53 13.58 11.25
CA CYS A 85 5.60 14.23 11.99
C CYS A 85 5.85 15.67 11.52
N ASP A 86 5.92 15.89 10.21
CA ASP A 86 6.10 17.23 9.62
C ASP A 86 4.96 18.17 10.04
N SER A 87 3.72 17.67 10.07
CA SER A 87 2.54 18.45 10.50
C SER A 87 2.63 18.87 11.96
N ILE A 88 3.06 17.97 12.85
CA ILE A 88 3.27 18.29 14.27
C ILE A 88 4.38 19.33 14.45
N GLU A 89 5.49 19.19 13.72
CA GLU A 89 6.59 20.16 13.75
C GLU A 89 6.13 21.56 13.29
N LEU A 90 5.32 21.63 12.23
CA LEU A 90 4.73 22.90 11.76
C LEU A 90 3.83 23.54 12.82
N ILE A 91 3.00 22.76 13.51
CA ILE A 91 2.11 23.27 14.57
C ILE A 91 2.93 23.82 15.74
N ILE A 92 3.92 23.06 16.22
CA ILE A 92 4.81 23.49 17.30
C ILE A 92 5.51 24.80 16.94
N GLY A 93 6.04 24.91 15.71
CA GLY A 93 6.69 26.13 15.23
C GLY A 93 5.77 27.36 15.14
N CYS A 94 4.45 27.19 15.14
CA CYS A 94 3.49 28.27 15.24
C CYS A 94 3.15 28.65 16.68
N ILE A 95 3.20 27.71 17.62
CA ILE A 95 2.91 27.95 19.04
C ILE A 95 4.12 28.57 19.76
N ASP A 96 5.33 28.22 19.36
CA ASP A 96 6.58 28.73 19.94
C ASP A 96 6.95 30.16 19.47
N LYS A 97 6.03 30.86 18.80
CA LYS A 97 6.14 32.27 18.40
C LYS A 97 5.36 33.18 19.33
#